data_AF-A0A6J5D3S6-F1
#
_entry.id   AF-A0A6J5D3S6-F1
#
_cell.length_a   1.000
_cell.length_b   1.000
_cell.length_c   1.000
_cell.angle_alpha   90.00
_cell.angle_beta   90.00
_cell.angle_gamma   90.00
#
_symmetry.space_group_name_H-M   'P 1'
#
loop_
_entity.id
_entity.type
_entity.pdbx_description
1 polymer ?
#
loop_
_entity_poly.entity_id
_entity_poly.type
_entity_poly.pdbx_seq_one_letter_code
_entity_poly.pdbx_strand_id
1 'polypeptide(L)' 'MAKPMRSARGTSWDFRAAAARIRCSLPLVYLVAGDRPEHDVCDYPKLGKRLYKAGADKVFVDLGTGPA' A
#
# COMPACT_ATOMS: atom_id res chain seq x y z
N MET A 1 -50.98 33.87 -14.22
CA MET A 1 -50.64 32.58 -13.57
C MET A 1 -49.48 31.94 -14.33
N ALA A 2 -48.55 31.32 -13.60
CA ALA A 2 -47.18 30.92 -13.97
C ALA A 2 -47.09 29.88 -15.13
N LYS A 3 -45.97 29.68 -15.84
CA LYS A 3 -44.53 29.70 -15.47
C LYS A 3 -43.63 30.03 -16.69
N PRO A 4 -42.49 30.71 -16.51
CA PRO A 4 -41.43 30.71 -17.52
C PRO A 4 -40.54 29.47 -17.38
N MET A 5 -40.18 28.88 -18.53
CA MET A 5 -39.32 27.71 -18.68
C MET A 5 -37.87 28.08 -18.36
N ARG A 6 -37.36 27.65 -17.20
CA ARG A 6 -35.97 27.94 -16.79
C ARG A 6 -35.03 26.91 -17.43
N SER A 7 -34.27 27.39 -18.40
CA SER A 7 -33.09 26.78 -19.00
C SER A 7 -32.21 26.07 -17.96
N ALA A 8 -31.94 24.78 -18.18
CA ALA A 8 -30.99 23.98 -17.43
C ALA A 8 -29.55 24.38 -17.80
N ARG A 9 -29.07 25.50 -17.23
CA ARG A 9 -27.66 25.87 -17.29
C ARG A 9 -26.90 25.14 -16.18
N GLY A 10 -26.12 24.14 -16.61
CA GLY A 10 -24.81 23.79 -16.06
C GLY A 10 -24.73 23.61 -14.54
N THR A 11 -25.12 22.44 -14.04
CA THR A 11 -24.44 21.90 -12.86
C THR A 11 -23.17 21.23 -13.35
N SER A 12 -22.11 22.03 -13.52
CA SER A 12 -20.77 21.49 -13.63
C SER A 12 -20.49 20.73 -12.34
N TRP A 13 -20.41 19.40 -12.44
CA TRP A 13 -19.93 18.56 -11.36
C TRP A 13 -18.46 18.94 -11.13
N ASP A 14 -18.22 19.81 -10.16
CA ASP A 14 -16.88 20.11 -9.67
C ASP A 14 -16.32 18.86 -8.98
N PHE A 15 -15.76 17.93 -9.76
CA PHE A 15 -15.09 16.72 -9.28
C PHE A 15 -13.88 17.01 -8.37
N ARG A 16 -13.49 18.28 -8.21
CA ARG A 16 -12.38 18.73 -7.35
C ARG A 16 -12.72 18.78 -5.85
N ALA A 17 -14.01 18.74 -5.47
CA ALA A 17 -14.42 18.92 -4.08
C ALA A 17 -14.59 17.63 -3.27
N ALA A 18 -14.31 16.45 -3.85
CA ALA A 18 -14.43 15.16 -3.16
C ALA A 18 -13.06 14.51 -2.93
N ALA A 19 -12.07 15.25 -2.43
CA ALA A 19 -10.94 14.63 -1.73
C ALA A 19 -11.42 14.21 -0.33
N ALA A 20 -12.40 13.30 -0.28
CA ALA A 20 -12.78 12.62 0.94
C ALA A 20 -11.54 11.83 1.38
N ARG A 21 -10.89 12.31 2.43
CA ARG A 21 -9.78 11.64 3.10
C ARG A 21 -10.29 10.24 3.45
N ILE A 22 -9.90 9.23 2.67
CA ILE A 22 -10.21 7.83 2.95
C ILE A 22 -9.53 7.53 4.29
N ARG A 23 -10.29 7.65 5.37
CA ARG A 23 -9.85 7.18 6.68
C ARG A 23 -9.91 5.67 6.57
N CYS A 24 -8.74 5.03 6.52
CA CYS A 24 -8.60 3.60 6.68
C CYS A 24 -8.98 3.19 8.11
N SER A 25 -10.22 3.46 8.52
CA SER A 25 -10.76 3.16 9.85
C SER A 25 -11.35 1.76 9.94
N LEU A 26 -11.44 1.06 8.81
CA LEU A 26 -11.84 -0.34 8.74
C LEU A 26 -10.59 -1.23 8.84
N PRO A 27 -10.67 -2.37 9.54
CA PRO A 27 -9.53 -3.28 9.68
C PRO A 27 -9.17 -3.91 8.33
N LEU A 28 -7.88 -3.94 8.01
CA LEU A 28 -7.36 -4.68 6.88
C LEU A 28 -7.32 -6.17 7.24
N VAL A 29 -8.24 -6.95 6.65
CA VAL A 29 -8.28 -8.41 6.81
C VAL A 29 -7.68 -9.05 5.57
N TYR A 30 -6.65 -9.87 5.75
CA TYR A 30 -5.96 -10.56 4.66
C TYR A 30 -5.56 -11.98 5.09
N LEU A 31 -5.53 -12.89 4.13
CA LEU A 31 -5.03 -14.24 4.32
C LEU A 31 -3.56 -14.28 3.91
N VAL A 32 -2.70 -14.76 4.79
CA VAL A 32 -1.28 -15.00 4.49
C VAL A 32 -1.05 -16.50 4.45
N ALA A 33 -0.73 -16.99 3.26
CA ALA A 33 -0.27 -18.35 3.06
C ALA A 33 1.06 -18.29 2.30
N GLY A 34 1.99 -19.14 2.71
CA GLY A 34 3.30 -19.25 2.10
C GLY A 34 3.98 -20.51 2.62
N ASP A 35 4.92 -21.01 1.84
CA ASP A 35 5.66 -22.21 2.19
C ASP A 35 6.59 -21.96 3.40
N ARG A 36 6.89 -23.03 4.13
CA ARG A 36 7.83 -23.01 5.25
C ARG A 36 9.05 -23.87 4.93
N PRO A 37 9.92 -23.44 3.99
CA PRO A 37 11.13 -24.18 3.70
C PRO A 37 12.11 -24.13 4.89
N GLU A 38 12.95 -25.17 5.00
CA GLU A 38 14.06 -25.14 5.95
C GLU A 38 15.06 -24.04 5.57
N HIS A 39 15.34 -23.87 4.28
CA HIS A 39 16.29 -22.88 3.77
C HIS A 39 15.58 -21.75 3.05
N ASP A 40 15.81 -20.51 3.48
CA ASP A 40 15.19 -19.32 2.89
C ASP A 40 16.15 -18.13 2.85
N VAL A 41 15.97 -17.26 1.87
CA VAL A 41 16.74 -16.02 1.70
C VAL A 41 15.77 -14.87 1.48
N CYS A 42 15.69 -13.96 2.45
CA CYS A 42 14.80 -12.79 2.40
C CYS A 42 15.58 -11.49 2.32
N ASP A 43 15.33 -10.69 1.29
CA ASP A 43 15.88 -9.35 1.15
C ASP A 43 14.97 -8.28 1.77
N TYR A 44 15.56 -7.38 2.54
CA TYR A 44 14.90 -6.22 3.13
C TYR A 44 15.55 -4.93 2.61
N PRO A 45 15.19 -4.46 1.38
CA PRO A 45 15.88 -3.36 0.71
C PRO A 45 15.88 -2.05 1.50
N LYS A 46 14.76 -1.74 2.18
CA LYS A 46 14.65 -0.53 3.02
C LYS A 46 15.58 -0.54 4.23
N LEU A 47 15.99 -1.72 4.68
CA LEU A 47 16.92 -1.91 5.78
C LEU A 47 18.35 -2.16 5.28
N GLY A 48 18.55 -2.37 3.97
CA GLY A 48 19.83 -2.78 3.42
C GLY A 48 20.34 -4.11 3.97
N LYS A 49 19.43 -5.01 4.37
CA LYS A 49 19.77 -6.28 5.01
C LYS A 49 19.22 -7.47 4.24
N ARG A 50 19.94 -8.58 4.29
CA ARG A 50 19.51 -9.90 3.83
C ARG A 50 19.44 -10.86 5.00
N LEU A 51 18.35 -11.60 5.13
CA LEU A 51 18.19 -12.69 6.08
C LEU A 51 18.47 -14.01 5.37
N TYR A 52 19.42 -14.76 5.89
CA TYR A 52 19.62 -16.16 5.56
C TYR A 52 19.04 -17.01 6.69
N LYS A 53 18.14 -17.93 6.34
CA LYS A 53 17.54 -18.87 7.27
C LYS A 53 17.95 -20.29 6.88
N ALA A 54 18.44 -21.05 7.85
CA ALA A 54 18.71 -22.47 7.75
C ALA A 54 18.08 -23.17 8.97
N GLY A 55 16.85 -23.65 8.82
CA GLY A 55 16.06 -24.24 9.89
C GLY A 55 15.78 -23.24 11.02
N ALA A 56 16.37 -23.51 12.20
CA ALA A 56 16.30 -22.64 13.37
C ALA A 56 17.29 -21.47 13.32
N ASP A 57 18.37 -21.62 12.55
CA ASP A 57 19.43 -20.63 12.46
C ASP A 57 19.03 -19.49 11.52
N LYS A 58 19.26 -18.28 11.99
CA LYS A 58 18.90 -17.03 11.30
C LYS A 58 20.05 -16.06 11.40
N VAL A 59 20.58 -15.64 10.25
CA VAL A 59 21.68 -14.68 10.17
C VAL A 59 21.25 -13.50 9.32
N PHE A 60 21.32 -12.31 9.90
CA PHE A 60 21.16 -11.06 9.17
C PHE A 60 22.53 -10.60 8.67
N VAL A 61 22.64 -10.40 7.37
CA VAL A 61 23.82 -9.86 6.71
C VAL A 61 23.51 -8.45 6.26
N ASP A 62 24.35 -7.51 6.66
CA ASP A 62 24.33 -6.15 6.14
C ASP A 62 24.83 -6.16 4.70
N LEU A 63 23.98 -5.75 3.76
CA LEU A 63 24.35 -5.72 2.35
C LEU A 63 25.26 -4.56 1.99
N GLY A 64 25.47 -3.60 2.91
CA GLY A 64 26.27 -2.41 2.70
C GLY A 64 25.69 -1.57 1.56
N THR A 65 25.23 -0.36 1.85
CA THR A 65 25.14 0.65 0.78
C THR A 65 26.55 0.87 0.25
N GLY A 66 26.89 0.24 -0.88
CA GLY A 66 27.98 0.71 -1.73
C GLY A 66 27.76 2.21 -2.04
N PRO A 67 28.83 2.99 -2.25
CA PRO A 67 28.74 4.45 -2.27
C PRO A 67 27.70 4.92 -3.29
N ALA A 68 26.86 5.86 -2.83
CA ALA A 68 25.87 6.56 -3.65
C ALA A 68 26.52 7.39 -4.76
#